data_AF-A0A7Y8HYL3-F1
#
_entry.id   AF-A0A7Y8HYL3-F1
#
_cell.length_a   1.000
_cell.length_b   1.000
_cell.length_c   1.000
_cell.angle_alpha   90.00
_cell.angle_beta   90.00
_cell.angle_gamma   90.00
#
_symmetry.space_group_name_H-M   'P 1'
#
loop_
_entity.id
_entity.type
_entity.pdbx_description
1 polymer ?
#
loop_
_entity_poly.entity_id
_entity_poly.type
_entity_poly.pdbx_seq_one_letter_code
_entity_poly.pdbx_strand_id
1 'polypeptide(L)'
;MPSILLVEDNADQRLMRRIILERVGYTVREAGGPQEALEAVAGQQPDCVLMDMRMPRAADGLELIDRLRALAPDVPVVVLSGFLGDLEGTPQASQVDELLSKPVRTERLLHAISRLTRPAAVALLMVSAALHGQELRFESSGRGETAAYLELSSPGADWSKEGRQAAVARIMVDGTLSQHLYVWSGPSARTYAVVLGRLSPGAHTLRVERDPASAGTLQIGYGPIRTEEVPPGDARFPLIANAPVLYERETARGRFSDIPLLMYATRLDGAIEYTVVFSNEDGGTSTRDLMARWGRTTDIEFIYRVWPGPAGKPARTLIQTRGHKEVPFAGAYRDLHPVLMPVTENNMVDAAPASSQGLLFRPLPVEVAAGEGSRERVMDADPATYVLMAKELERENKIRPWGKFEGESIGDPRTYLYIEFESRLEAGWIEAVVQPRGSKRWYRSSLGLAGDHIEAGGWRRIAVEMPPGTRERGVATLGFTCLSSRKLVKEDVPKNGRCTLLRLGRVFFLDDGYRPGEPLRFIPPSRSGEAIGVGEMVAFEAF
;
A
#
# COMPACT_ATOMS: atom_id res chain seq x y z
N MET A 1 -31.61 0.18 -6.60
CA MET A 1 -30.43 0.81 -7.23
C MET A 1 -30.75 2.28 -7.40
N PRO A 2 -29.81 3.20 -7.13
CA PRO A 2 -30.13 4.63 -7.15
C PRO A 2 -30.50 5.12 -8.55
N SER A 3 -31.53 5.96 -8.62
CA SER A 3 -32.05 6.60 -9.83
C SER A 3 -31.46 8.00 -10.00
N ILE A 4 -30.84 8.27 -11.14
CA ILE A 4 -30.26 9.56 -11.50
C ILE A 4 -31.11 10.23 -12.57
N LEU A 5 -31.47 11.50 -12.37
CA LEU A 5 -32.02 12.34 -13.43
C LEU A 5 -30.89 13.10 -14.12
N LEU A 6 -30.63 12.80 -15.39
CA LEU A 6 -29.64 13.46 -16.23
C LEU A 6 -30.31 14.55 -17.09
N VAL A 7 -29.95 15.81 -16.86
CA VAL A 7 -30.45 16.98 -17.60
C VAL A 7 -29.35 17.55 -18.49
N GLU A 8 -29.51 17.48 -19.80
CA GLU A 8 -28.51 17.91 -20.79
C GLU A 8 -29.21 18.17 -22.12
N ASP A 9 -29.02 19.32 -22.75
CA ASP A 9 -29.71 19.68 -24.00
C ASP A 9 -29.05 19.02 -25.23
N ASN A 10 -27.73 18.80 -25.19
CA ASN A 10 -27.01 18.10 -26.26
C ASN A 10 -27.23 16.58 -26.22
N ALA A 11 -27.92 16.05 -27.25
CA ALA A 11 -28.27 14.62 -27.32
C ALA A 11 -27.06 13.67 -27.27
N ASP A 12 -25.93 14.02 -27.88
CA ASP A 12 -24.73 13.17 -27.89
C ASP A 12 -24.07 13.12 -26.51
N GLN A 13 -23.97 14.27 -25.83
CA GLN A 13 -23.43 14.34 -24.47
C GLN A 13 -24.35 13.62 -23.47
N ARG A 14 -25.67 13.76 -23.64
CA ARG A 14 -26.66 13.07 -22.82
C ARG A 14 -26.55 11.56 -22.97
N LEU A 15 -26.47 11.07 -24.22
CA LEU A 15 -26.26 9.65 -24.53
C LEU A 15 -24.96 9.11 -23.90
N MET A 16 -23.84 9.81 -24.07
CA MET A 16 -22.55 9.39 -23.54
C MET A 16 -22.59 9.27 -22.01
N ARG A 17 -23.16 10.27 -21.31
CA ARG A 17 -23.23 10.26 -19.84
C ARG A 17 -24.20 9.20 -19.32
N ARG A 18 -25.32 8.96 -20.00
CA ARG A 18 -26.22 7.85 -19.66
C ARG A 18 -25.46 6.52 -19.69
N ILE A 19 -24.74 6.22 -20.78
CA ILE A 19 -23.99 4.96 -20.92
C ILE A 19 -22.97 4.80 -19.78
N ILE A 20 -22.26 5.87 -19.41
CA ILE A 20 -21.29 5.84 -18.31
C ILE A 20 -21.97 5.50 -16.98
N LEU A 21 -23.08 6.15 -16.67
CA LEU A 21 -23.80 5.97 -15.40
C LEU A 21 -24.46 4.58 -15.31
N GLU A 22 -25.10 4.12 -16.39
CA GLU A 22 -25.72 2.79 -16.45
C GLU A 22 -24.68 1.67 -16.32
N ARG A 23 -23.48 1.83 -16.92
CA ARG A 23 -22.39 0.85 -16.80
C ARG A 23 -21.90 0.65 -15.36
N VAL A 24 -22.11 1.64 -14.50
CA VAL A 24 -21.75 1.61 -13.07
C VAL A 24 -22.95 1.20 -12.19
N GLY A 25 -24.09 0.86 -12.80
CA GLY A 25 -25.25 0.28 -12.12
C GLY A 25 -26.32 1.28 -11.64
N TYR A 26 -26.28 2.52 -12.12
CA TYR A 26 -27.35 3.50 -11.88
C TYR A 26 -28.51 3.31 -12.85
N THR A 27 -29.73 3.55 -12.39
CA THR A 27 -30.89 3.73 -13.27
C THR A 27 -30.90 5.18 -13.73
N VAL A 28 -30.88 5.45 -15.03
CA VAL A 28 -30.81 6.83 -15.55
C VAL A 28 -32.13 7.21 -16.21
N ARG A 29 -32.65 8.39 -15.84
CA ARG A 29 -33.76 9.05 -16.51
C ARG A 29 -33.23 10.32 -17.18
N GLU A 30 -33.65 10.59 -18.40
CA GLU A 30 -33.11 11.69 -19.21
C GLU A 30 -34.11 12.84 -19.29
N ALA A 31 -33.61 14.07 -19.33
CA ALA A 31 -34.35 15.28 -19.66
C ALA A 31 -33.51 16.16 -20.60
N GLY A 32 -34.10 16.59 -21.71
CA GLY A 32 -33.47 17.46 -22.70
C GLY A 32 -33.48 18.94 -22.34
N GLY A 33 -34.14 19.32 -21.23
CA GLY A 33 -34.19 20.70 -20.78
C GLY A 33 -34.98 20.89 -19.48
N PRO A 34 -35.10 22.15 -19.00
CA PRO A 34 -35.67 22.46 -17.69
C PRO A 34 -37.11 21.97 -17.46
N GLN A 35 -37.98 22.07 -18.47
CA GLN A 35 -39.38 21.66 -18.32
C GLN A 35 -39.49 20.13 -18.13
N GLU A 36 -38.84 19.35 -18.99
CA GLU A 36 -38.81 17.89 -18.88
C GLU A 36 -38.20 17.43 -17.55
N ALA A 37 -37.18 18.15 -17.05
CA ALA A 37 -36.56 17.85 -15.75
C ALA A 37 -37.55 18.03 -14.59
N LEU A 38 -38.32 19.12 -14.60
CA LEU A 38 -39.32 19.39 -13.56
C LEU A 38 -40.49 18.39 -13.61
N GLU A 39 -40.97 18.06 -14.81
CA GLU A 39 -41.98 17.02 -15.01
C GLU A 39 -41.48 15.65 -14.51
N ALA A 40 -40.21 15.33 -14.80
CA ALA A 40 -39.59 14.10 -14.35
C ALA A 40 -39.50 14.01 -12.82
N VAL A 41 -39.05 15.08 -12.14
CA VAL A 41 -38.98 15.13 -10.67
C VAL A 41 -40.37 15.08 -10.03
N ALA A 42 -41.35 15.80 -10.60
CA ALA A 42 -42.72 15.83 -10.09
C ALA A 42 -43.42 14.47 -10.17
N GLY A 43 -43.17 13.70 -11.25
CA GLY A 43 -43.72 12.36 -11.40
C GLY A 43 -43.09 11.33 -10.45
N GLN A 44 -41.76 11.38 -10.29
CA GLN A 44 -41.02 10.52 -9.36
C GLN A 44 -39.68 11.18 -9.02
N GLN A 45 -39.42 11.42 -7.74
CA GLN A 45 -38.17 12.03 -7.30
C GLN A 45 -36.98 11.09 -7.55
N PRO A 46 -35.89 11.56 -8.18
CA PRO A 46 -34.65 10.80 -8.31
C PRO A 46 -33.83 10.85 -7.01
N ASP A 47 -32.86 9.96 -6.87
CA ASP A 47 -31.89 9.99 -5.76
C ASP A 47 -30.83 11.08 -5.96
N CYS A 48 -30.65 11.59 -7.18
CA CYS A 48 -29.78 12.72 -7.51
C CYS A 48 -30.16 13.30 -8.88
N VAL A 49 -30.01 14.62 -9.02
CA VAL A 49 -30.05 15.32 -10.31
C VAL A 49 -28.62 15.63 -10.76
N LEU A 50 -28.27 15.25 -11.98
CA LEU A 50 -27.05 15.67 -12.67
C LEU A 50 -27.46 16.57 -13.84
N MET A 51 -27.12 17.86 -13.80
CA MET A 51 -27.52 18.82 -14.82
C MET A 51 -26.34 19.57 -15.43
N ASP A 52 -26.45 19.92 -16.72
CA ASP A 52 -25.58 20.94 -17.32
C ASP A 52 -26.01 22.35 -16.89
N MET A 53 -25.05 23.26 -16.74
CA MET A 53 -25.30 24.64 -16.33
C MET A 53 -25.89 25.49 -17.47
N ARG A 54 -25.49 25.22 -18.71
CA ARG A 54 -25.94 25.97 -19.89
C ARG A 54 -26.87 25.12 -20.73
N MET A 55 -28.17 25.39 -20.64
CA MET A 55 -29.19 24.62 -21.37
C MET A 55 -30.32 25.51 -21.89
N PRO A 56 -30.14 26.27 -23.00
CA PRO A 56 -28.89 26.56 -23.71
C PRO A 56 -28.13 27.77 -23.14
N ARG A 57 -28.72 28.56 -22.23
CA ARG A 57 -28.07 29.69 -21.54
C ARG A 57 -27.88 29.37 -20.06
N ALA A 58 -26.94 30.06 -19.40
CA ALA A 58 -26.70 29.90 -17.96
C ALA A 58 -27.92 30.30 -17.11
N ALA A 59 -28.72 31.28 -17.57
CA ALA A 59 -29.94 31.71 -16.90
C ALA A 59 -30.98 30.57 -16.77
N ASP A 60 -31.06 29.70 -17.79
CA ASP A 60 -31.99 28.57 -17.81
C ASP A 60 -31.58 27.51 -16.76
N GLY A 61 -30.27 27.32 -16.54
CA GLY A 61 -29.73 26.45 -15.48
C GLY A 61 -29.95 27.01 -14.07
N LEU A 62 -29.77 28.32 -13.87
CA LEU A 62 -30.05 28.98 -12.58
C LEU A 62 -31.53 28.87 -12.20
N GLU A 63 -32.43 29.12 -13.14
CA GLU A 63 -33.87 29.00 -12.93
C GLU A 63 -34.27 27.56 -12.59
N LEU A 64 -33.66 26.58 -13.26
CA LEU A 64 -33.89 25.17 -12.96
C LEU A 64 -33.46 24.80 -11.54
N ILE A 65 -32.31 25.30 -11.06
CA ILE A 65 -31.84 25.05 -9.68
C ILE A 65 -32.86 25.57 -8.66
N ASP A 66 -33.34 26.80 -8.81
CA ASP A 66 -34.34 27.38 -7.90
C ASP A 66 -35.63 26.54 -7.86
N ARG A 67 -36.09 26.10 -9.03
CA ARG A 67 -37.32 25.30 -9.15
C ARG A 67 -37.14 23.89 -8.61
N LEU A 68 -35.99 23.26 -8.85
CA LEU A 68 -35.66 21.94 -8.30
C LEU A 68 -35.61 22.00 -6.77
N ARG A 69 -34.97 23.03 -6.20
CA ARG A 69 -34.87 23.15 -4.74
C ARG A 69 -36.23 23.45 -4.09
N ALA A 70 -37.11 24.18 -4.78
CA ALA A 70 -38.49 24.37 -4.33
C ALA A 70 -39.35 23.10 -4.42
N LEU A 71 -39.17 22.30 -5.48
CA LEU A 71 -39.98 21.11 -5.76
C LEU A 71 -39.53 19.88 -4.96
N ALA A 72 -38.22 19.70 -4.77
CA ALA A 72 -37.61 18.55 -4.14
C ALA A 72 -36.42 18.99 -3.27
N PRO A 73 -36.68 19.56 -2.07
CA PRO A 73 -35.66 20.21 -1.26
C PRO A 73 -34.56 19.29 -0.76
N ASP A 74 -34.80 17.98 -0.71
CA ASP A 74 -33.86 16.98 -0.20
C ASP A 74 -33.11 16.22 -1.31
N VAL A 75 -33.47 16.43 -2.59
CA VAL A 75 -32.80 15.78 -3.72
C VAL A 75 -31.48 16.51 -3.99
N PRO A 76 -30.34 15.81 -4.01
CA PRO A 76 -29.06 16.45 -4.27
C PRO A 76 -28.92 16.85 -5.75
N VAL A 77 -28.33 18.02 -5.99
CA VAL A 77 -28.12 18.60 -7.33
C VAL A 77 -26.62 18.72 -7.62
N VAL A 78 -26.16 18.05 -8.68
CA VAL A 78 -24.81 18.15 -9.22
C VAL A 78 -24.85 18.94 -10.52
N VAL A 79 -24.09 20.03 -10.58
CA VAL A 79 -24.01 20.91 -11.75
C VAL A 79 -22.69 20.69 -12.48
N LEU A 80 -22.76 20.51 -13.80
CA LEU A 80 -21.60 20.54 -14.69
C LEU A 80 -21.52 21.91 -15.37
N SER A 81 -20.39 22.62 -15.26
CA SER A 81 -20.22 23.91 -15.92
C SER A 81 -18.90 24.03 -16.69
N GLY A 82 -18.96 24.54 -17.92
CA GLY A 82 -17.76 24.93 -18.67
C GLY A 82 -17.11 26.23 -18.20
N PHE A 83 -17.83 27.04 -17.43
CA PHE A 83 -17.35 28.29 -16.85
C PHE A 83 -17.92 28.45 -15.44
N LEU A 84 -17.08 28.28 -14.42
CA LEU A 84 -17.53 28.26 -13.02
C LEU A 84 -18.25 29.54 -12.61
N GLY A 85 -17.86 30.69 -13.17
CA GLY A 85 -18.50 31.99 -12.95
C GLY A 85 -19.96 32.10 -13.43
N ASP A 86 -20.50 31.10 -14.15
CA ASP A 86 -21.93 31.05 -14.47
C ASP A 86 -22.79 30.77 -13.21
N LEU A 87 -22.22 30.12 -12.19
CA LEU A 87 -22.89 29.80 -10.93
C LEU A 87 -22.18 30.47 -9.74
N GLU A 88 -20.85 30.51 -9.72
CA GLU A 88 -20.07 31.13 -8.64
C GLU A 88 -20.44 32.61 -8.49
N GLY A 89 -20.82 33.02 -7.27
CA GLY A 89 -21.26 34.38 -6.98
C GLY A 89 -22.76 34.65 -7.16
N THR A 90 -23.54 33.65 -7.58
CA THR A 90 -25.00 33.72 -7.61
C THR A 90 -25.62 33.19 -6.30
N PRO A 91 -26.85 33.60 -5.93
CA PRO A 91 -27.57 33.00 -4.79
C PRO A 91 -27.76 31.47 -4.91
N GLN A 92 -27.95 30.98 -6.13
CA GLN A 92 -28.18 29.58 -6.47
C GLN A 92 -26.98 28.68 -6.16
N ALA A 93 -25.76 29.23 -6.08
CA ALA A 93 -24.57 28.46 -5.71
C ALA A 93 -24.72 27.75 -4.35
N SER A 94 -25.46 28.36 -3.41
CA SER A 94 -25.74 27.78 -2.09
C SER A 94 -26.77 26.64 -2.11
N GLN A 95 -27.47 26.46 -3.23
CA GLN A 95 -28.52 25.46 -3.41
C GLN A 95 -28.03 24.21 -4.17
N VAL A 96 -26.75 24.20 -4.58
CA VAL A 96 -26.13 23.12 -5.34
C VAL A 96 -25.20 22.32 -4.44
N ASP A 97 -25.32 21.00 -4.47
CA ASP A 97 -24.58 20.08 -3.60
C ASP A 97 -23.16 19.79 -4.11
N GLU A 98 -22.94 19.89 -5.42
CA GLU A 98 -21.63 19.78 -6.05
C GLU A 98 -21.58 20.55 -7.39
N LEU A 99 -20.52 21.35 -7.60
CA LEU A 99 -20.21 22.01 -8.88
C LEU A 99 -18.94 21.40 -9.49
N LEU A 100 -19.03 20.91 -10.72
CA LEU A 100 -17.93 20.28 -11.45
C LEU A 100 -17.60 21.05 -12.74
N SER A 101 -16.33 21.44 -12.90
CA SER A 101 -15.87 22.09 -14.12
C SER A 101 -15.72 21.09 -15.28
N LYS A 102 -16.19 21.47 -16.47
CA LYS A 102 -15.94 20.77 -17.73
C LYS A 102 -14.55 21.18 -18.28
N PRO A 103 -13.74 20.25 -18.83
CA PRO A 103 -14.00 18.82 -18.93
C PRO A 103 -13.87 18.11 -17.56
N VAL A 104 -14.86 17.29 -17.23
CA VAL A 104 -14.90 16.49 -16.00
C VAL A 104 -14.42 15.07 -16.29
N ARG A 105 -13.49 14.55 -15.48
CA ARG A 105 -13.08 13.14 -15.53
C ARG A 105 -14.19 12.23 -15.01
N THR A 106 -14.40 11.08 -15.65
CA THR A 106 -15.46 10.13 -15.30
C THR A 106 -15.41 9.69 -13.84
N GLU A 107 -14.21 9.45 -13.30
CA GLU A 107 -14.02 9.03 -11.91
C GLU A 107 -14.51 10.09 -10.92
N ARG A 108 -14.22 11.37 -11.20
CA ARG A 108 -14.65 12.50 -10.37
C ARG A 108 -16.16 12.67 -10.39
N LEU A 109 -16.78 12.52 -11.55
CA LEU A 109 -18.24 12.56 -11.72
C LEU A 109 -18.92 11.44 -10.91
N LEU A 110 -18.44 10.21 -11.07
CA LEU A 110 -18.98 9.04 -10.38
C LEU A 110 -18.80 9.14 -8.85
N HIS A 111 -17.63 9.61 -8.40
CA HIS A 111 -17.37 9.83 -6.98
C HIS A 111 -18.34 10.85 -6.37
N ALA A 112 -18.56 11.98 -7.04
CA ALA A 112 -19.50 13.01 -6.58
C ALA A 112 -20.93 12.46 -6.42
N ILE A 113 -21.44 11.77 -7.44
CA ILE A 113 -22.78 11.16 -7.41
C ILE A 113 -22.86 10.11 -6.30
N SER A 114 -21.86 9.22 -6.21
CA SER A 114 -21.84 8.13 -5.22
C SER A 114 -21.79 8.61 -3.77
N ARG A 115 -21.29 9.83 -3.52
CA ARG A 115 -21.26 10.47 -2.20
C ARG A 115 -22.66 10.95 -1.81
N LEU A 116 -23.41 11.47 -2.77
CA LEU A 116 -24.71 12.13 -2.57
C LEU A 116 -25.89 11.16 -2.59
N THR A 117 -25.81 10.05 -3.34
CA THR A 117 -26.89 9.04 -3.42
C THR A 117 -26.84 7.99 -2.30
N ARG A 118 -26.07 8.21 -1.23
CA ARG A 118 -26.03 7.30 -0.07
C ARG A 118 -27.19 7.63 0.88
N PRO A 119 -28.01 6.66 1.32
CA PRO A 119 -29.15 6.97 2.18
C PRO A 119 -28.70 7.60 3.51
N ALA A 120 -29.36 8.68 3.92
CA ALA A 120 -29.10 9.37 5.19
C ALA A 120 -29.24 8.44 6.42
N ALA A 121 -30.09 7.41 6.34
CA ALA A 121 -30.22 6.38 7.38
C ALA A 121 -28.94 5.54 7.55
N VAL A 122 -28.20 5.27 6.47
CA VAL A 122 -26.90 4.58 6.51
C VAL A 122 -25.81 5.51 7.02
N ALA A 123 -25.86 6.81 6.69
CA ALA A 123 -24.94 7.80 7.24
C ALA A 123 -25.11 7.98 8.77
N LEU A 124 -26.35 8.00 9.29
CA LEU A 124 -26.61 8.14 10.72
C LEU A 124 -26.23 6.89 11.53
N LEU A 125 -26.46 5.68 10.97
CA LEU A 125 -25.97 4.42 11.53
C LEU A 125 -24.43 4.34 11.52
N MET A 126 -23.78 4.85 10.47
CA MET A 126 -22.32 4.92 10.36
C MET A 126 -21.70 5.96 11.30
N VAL A 127 -22.35 7.09 11.58
CA VAL A 127 -21.88 8.06 12.58
C VAL A 127 -21.95 7.46 14.00
N SER A 128 -23.02 6.72 14.31
CA SER A 128 -23.15 5.97 15.56
C SER A 128 -22.10 4.87 15.70
N ALA A 129 -21.89 4.05 14.65
CA ALA A 129 -20.89 2.97 14.63
C ALA A 129 -19.43 3.48 14.58
N ALA A 130 -19.17 4.57 13.85
CA ALA A 130 -17.86 5.24 13.82
C ALA A 130 -17.46 5.77 15.20
N LEU A 131 -18.44 6.14 16.04
CA LEU A 131 -18.22 6.62 17.41
C LEU A 131 -18.08 5.49 18.46
N HIS A 132 -18.63 4.29 18.23
CA HIS A 132 -18.79 3.28 19.30
C HIS A 132 -17.97 1.98 19.15
N GLY A 133 -17.20 1.85 18.06
CA GLY A 133 -16.48 0.61 17.77
C GLY A 133 -17.43 -0.50 17.32
N GLN A 134 -16.86 -1.63 16.93
CA GLN A 134 -17.59 -2.81 16.47
C GLN A 134 -17.30 -3.99 17.37
N GLU A 135 -18.33 -4.79 17.63
CA GLU A 135 -18.25 -5.99 18.47
C GLU A 135 -18.71 -7.23 17.71
N LEU A 136 -18.01 -8.35 17.89
CA LEU A 136 -18.36 -9.67 17.39
C LEU A 136 -18.32 -10.66 18.55
N ARG A 137 -19.38 -11.44 18.72
CA ARG A 137 -19.37 -12.64 19.58
C ARG A 137 -19.00 -13.86 18.76
N PHE A 138 -18.15 -14.72 19.29
CA PHE A 138 -17.69 -15.93 18.63
C PHE A 138 -17.38 -17.04 19.64
N GLU A 139 -17.32 -18.28 19.18
CA GLU A 139 -16.98 -19.45 20.00
C GLU A 139 -15.54 -19.87 19.72
N SER A 140 -14.85 -20.33 20.76
CA SER A 140 -13.52 -20.96 20.68
C SER A 140 -13.61 -22.37 21.24
N SER A 141 -13.00 -23.35 20.57
CA SER A 141 -12.83 -24.69 21.14
C SER A 141 -11.69 -24.75 22.16
N GLY A 142 -10.83 -23.73 22.17
CA GLY A 142 -9.65 -23.58 23.02
C GLY A 142 -8.52 -24.56 22.72
N ARG A 143 -8.53 -25.16 21.52
CA ARG A 143 -7.54 -26.17 21.12
C ARG A 143 -6.48 -25.59 20.18
N GLY A 144 -6.78 -24.50 19.49
CA GLY A 144 -5.95 -23.88 18.47
C GLY A 144 -5.48 -22.45 18.77
N GLU A 145 -4.92 -21.82 17.75
CA GLU A 145 -4.66 -20.37 17.70
C GLU A 145 -5.85 -19.67 17.05
N THR A 146 -6.31 -18.56 17.63
CA THR A 146 -7.39 -17.78 17.03
C THR A 146 -6.81 -16.61 16.23
N ALA A 147 -7.19 -16.52 14.96
CA ALA A 147 -6.94 -15.38 14.09
C ALA A 147 -8.22 -14.55 13.91
N ALA A 148 -8.06 -13.25 13.69
CA ALA A 148 -9.15 -12.34 13.34
C ALA A 148 -8.82 -11.57 12.06
N TYR A 149 -9.84 -11.30 11.26
CA TYR A 149 -9.73 -10.54 10.03
C TYR A 149 -10.75 -9.39 10.09
N LEU A 150 -10.23 -8.16 10.07
CA LEU A 150 -10.95 -6.95 10.36
C LEU A 150 -10.99 -6.10 9.09
N GLU A 151 -12.16 -5.91 8.49
CA GLU A 151 -12.31 -4.95 7.39
C GLU A 151 -12.41 -3.53 7.97
N LEU A 152 -11.39 -2.71 7.77
CA LEU A 152 -11.32 -1.36 8.34
C LEU A 152 -10.87 -0.34 7.28
N SER A 153 -11.30 0.90 7.45
CA SER A 153 -10.79 2.07 6.71
C SER A 153 -10.48 3.21 7.68
N SER A 154 -9.70 4.19 7.24
CA SER A 154 -9.53 5.46 7.95
C SER A 154 -9.88 6.63 7.02
N PRO A 155 -11.18 6.99 6.93
CA PRO A 155 -11.61 8.14 6.15
C PRO A 155 -10.90 9.42 6.61
N GLY A 156 -10.32 10.15 5.67
CA GLY A 156 -9.55 11.36 5.94
C GLY A 156 -8.06 11.14 6.18
N ALA A 157 -7.61 9.88 6.33
CA ALA A 157 -6.18 9.58 6.43
C ALA A 157 -5.50 9.76 5.07
N ASP A 158 -4.35 10.43 5.11
CA ASP A 158 -3.47 10.68 3.98
C ASP A 158 -2.03 10.66 4.47
N TRP A 159 -1.32 9.57 4.17
CA TRP A 159 0.05 9.34 4.64
C TRP A 159 1.06 10.39 4.16
N SER A 160 0.76 11.16 3.11
CA SER A 160 1.61 12.27 2.64
C SER A 160 1.49 13.53 3.49
N LYS A 161 0.64 13.52 4.52
CA LYS A 161 0.27 14.70 5.31
C LYS A 161 0.52 14.45 6.78
N GLU A 162 1.36 15.29 7.37
CA GLU A 162 1.65 15.26 8.80
C GLU A 162 0.36 15.42 9.63
N GLY A 163 0.23 14.61 10.68
CA GLY A 163 -0.96 14.57 11.54
C GLY A 163 -2.17 13.85 10.95
N ARG A 164 -2.07 13.26 9.74
CA ARG A 164 -3.14 12.52 9.07
C ARG A 164 -2.73 11.13 8.57
N GLN A 165 -1.67 10.55 9.10
CA GLN A 165 -1.09 9.31 8.60
C GLN A 165 -2.02 8.10 8.78
N ALA A 166 -2.45 7.81 10.00
CA ALA A 166 -3.35 6.69 10.30
C ALA A 166 -4.16 6.90 11.58
N ALA A 167 -5.37 6.33 11.60
CA ALA A 167 -6.04 6.02 12.85
C ALA A 167 -5.40 4.77 13.48
N VAL A 168 -5.48 4.65 14.80
CA VAL A 168 -5.03 3.48 15.55
C VAL A 168 -6.29 2.80 16.10
N ALA A 169 -6.47 1.52 15.79
CA ALA A 169 -7.47 0.67 16.42
C ALA A 169 -6.85 -0.02 17.64
N ARG A 170 -7.64 -0.16 18.71
CA ARG A 170 -7.39 -1.12 19.79
C ARG A 170 -8.34 -2.30 19.65
N ILE A 171 -7.79 -3.50 19.79
CA ILE A 171 -8.49 -4.77 19.63
C ILE A 171 -8.56 -5.41 21.00
N MET A 172 -9.77 -5.59 21.51
CA MET A 172 -10.07 -6.10 22.84
C MET A 172 -10.70 -7.49 22.72
N VAL A 173 -10.27 -8.43 23.56
CA VAL A 173 -10.92 -9.74 23.73
C VAL A 173 -11.41 -9.82 25.17
N ASP A 174 -12.71 -10.02 25.36
CA ASP A 174 -13.37 -10.07 26.67
C ASP A 174 -13.04 -8.87 27.58
N GLY A 175 -13.01 -7.68 26.98
CA GLY A 175 -12.70 -6.43 27.68
C GLY A 175 -11.23 -6.24 28.04
N THR A 176 -10.34 -7.15 27.63
CA THR A 176 -8.88 -7.03 27.80
C THR A 176 -8.21 -6.66 26.49
N LEU A 177 -7.25 -5.72 26.53
CA LEU A 177 -6.48 -5.33 25.34
C LEU A 177 -5.66 -6.51 24.82
N SER A 178 -5.97 -6.95 23.60
CA SER A 178 -5.18 -7.94 22.88
C SER A 178 -3.99 -7.28 22.19
N GLN A 179 -4.26 -6.24 21.39
CA GLN A 179 -3.27 -5.53 20.58
C GLN A 179 -3.83 -4.23 19.99
N HIS A 180 -2.96 -3.49 19.30
CA HIS A 180 -3.27 -2.32 18.49
C HIS A 180 -3.08 -2.64 17.00
N LEU A 181 -3.59 -1.78 16.14
CA LEU A 181 -3.47 -1.88 14.70
C LEU A 181 -3.49 -0.48 14.08
N TYR A 182 -2.50 -0.15 13.24
CA TYR A 182 -2.57 1.05 12.40
C TYR A 182 -3.52 0.82 11.23
N VAL A 183 -4.52 1.69 11.10
CA VAL A 183 -5.47 1.69 9.98
C VAL A 183 -5.01 2.75 8.97
N TRP A 184 -4.09 2.35 8.10
CA TRP A 184 -3.35 3.24 7.20
C TRP A 184 -3.88 3.28 5.76
N SER A 185 -4.89 2.47 5.42
CA SER A 185 -5.44 2.34 4.06
C SER A 185 -6.25 3.54 3.54
N GLY A 186 -6.30 4.64 4.29
CA GLY A 186 -7.10 5.80 3.92
C GLY A 186 -8.60 5.49 3.84
N PRO A 187 -9.36 6.13 2.95
CA PRO A 187 -10.82 5.94 2.86
C PRO A 187 -11.23 4.57 2.29
N SER A 188 -10.30 3.82 1.69
CA SER A 188 -10.59 2.49 1.15
C SER A 188 -10.53 1.44 2.26
N ALA A 189 -11.61 0.68 2.41
CA ALA A 189 -11.64 -0.45 3.32
C ALA A 189 -10.66 -1.52 2.87
N ARG A 190 -9.93 -2.11 3.83
CA ARG A 190 -9.10 -3.29 3.63
C ARG A 190 -9.25 -4.24 4.79
N THR A 191 -8.98 -5.52 4.52
CA THR A 191 -8.84 -6.51 5.58
C THR A 191 -7.46 -6.44 6.22
N TYR A 192 -7.44 -6.30 7.55
CA TYR A 192 -6.26 -6.46 8.39
C TYR A 192 -6.38 -7.79 9.14
N ALA A 193 -5.35 -8.63 9.05
CA ALA A 193 -5.33 -9.94 9.68
C ALA A 193 -4.41 -9.95 10.90
N VAL A 194 -4.92 -10.40 12.03
CA VAL A 194 -4.21 -10.38 13.33
C VAL A 194 -4.35 -11.71 14.07
N VAL A 195 -3.40 -11.98 14.95
CA VAL A 195 -3.43 -13.13 15.87
C VAL A 195 -4.03 -12.67 17.20
N LEU A 196 -5.11 -13.31 17.64
CA LEU A 196 -5.67 -13.13 18.99
C LEU A 196 -4.95 -14.01 20.02
N GLY A 197 -4.40 -15.14 19.57
CA GLY A 197 -3.72 -16.14 20.40
C GLY A 197 -4.64 -17.33 20.72
N ARG A 198 -4.16 -18.22 21.59
CA ARG A 198 -5.01 -19.27 22.17
C ARG A 198 -5.99 -18.66 23.17
N LEU A 199 -7.27 -19.02 23.02
CA LEU A 199 -8.35 -18.59 23.92
C LEU A 199 -8.86 -19.77 24.74
N SER A 200 -9.57 -19.51 25.84
CA SER A 200 -10.25 -20.58 26.57
C SER A 200 -11.37 -21.21 25.73
N PRO A 201 -11.85 -22.41 26.06
CA PRO A 201 -13.05 -22.95 25.43
C PRO A 201 -14.31 -22.14 25.83
N GLY A 202 -15.17 -21.84 24.87
CA GLY A 202 -16.48 -21.19 25.08
C GLY A 202 -16.66 -19.88 24.32
N ALA A 203 -17.63 -19.09 24.77
CA ALA A 203 -18.05 -17.84 24.14
C ALA A 203 -17.09 -16.70 24.50
N HIS A 204 -16.71 -15.93 23.48
CA HIS A 204 -15.82 -14.77 23.57
C HIS A 204 -16.41 -13.56 22.87
N THR A 205 -15.94 -12.38 23.27
CA THR A 205 -16.28 -11.11 22.64
C THR A 205 -15.03 -10.44 22.09
N LEU A 206 -15.03 -10.14 20.79
CA LEU A 206 -14.01 -9.34 20.11
C LEU A 206 -14.57 -7.94 19.87
N ARG A 207 -13.91 -6.91 20.41
CA ARG A 207 -14.26 -5.51 20.18
C ARG A 207 -13.12 -4.76 19.51
N VAL A 208 -13.42 -4.03 18.45
CA VAL A 208 -12.48 -3.15 17.74
C VAL A 208 -12.97 -1.73 17.88
N GLU A 209 -12.12 -0.84 18.39
CA GLU A 209 -12.49 0.56 18.59
C GLU A 209 -11.29 1.49 18.39
N ARG A 210 -11.56 2.78 18.23
CA ARG A 210 -10.52 3.80 18.03
C ARG A 210 -9.70 3.99 19.31
N ASP A 211 -8.39 3.96 19.16
CA ASP A 211 -7.44 4.26 20.22
C ASP A 211 -7.15 5.78 20.30
N PRO A 212 -6.97 6.35 21.52
CA PRO A 212 -6.53 7.73 21.70
C PRO A 212 -5.20 8.09 21.01
N ALA A 213 -4.33 7.12 20.72
CA ALA A 213 -3.07 7.31 20.01
C ALA A 213 -3.23 7.60 18.50
N SER A 214 -4.46 7.58 17.97
CA SER A 214 -4.76 7.94 16.58
C SER A 214 -4.29 9.34 16.21
N ALA A 215 -3.77 9.52 14.98
CA ALA A 215 -3.36 10.84 14.51
C ALA A 215 -4.57 11.79 14.38
N GLY A 216 -4.48 12.95 15.02
CA GLY A 216 -5.50 14.00 14.95
C GLY A 216 -6.93 13.49 15.26
N THR A 217 -7.89 13.92 14.44
CA THR A 217 -9.31 13.56 14.55
C THR A 217 -9.72 12.41 13.63
N LEU A 218 -8.75 11.67 13.07
CA LEU A 218 -9.03 10.57 12.13
C LEU A 218 -9.98 9.54 12.74
N GLN A 219 -10.96 9.10 11.96
CA GLN A 219 -11.94 8.10 12.36
C GLN A 219 -11.57 6.72 11.80
N ILE A 220 -12.23 5.69 12.33
CA ILE A 220 -12.18 4.33 11.81
C ILE A 220 -13.53 4.03 11.17
N GLY A 221 -13.51 3.64 9.90
CA GLY A 221 -14.64 2.99 9.25
C GLY A 221 -14.59 1.49 9.56
N TYR A 222 -15.71 0.95 10.05
CA TYR A 222 -15.84 -0.44 10.45
C TYR A 222 -16.61 -1.24 9.41
N GLY A 223 -16.02 -2.32 8.91
CA GLY A 223 -16.63 -3.31 8.02
C GLY A 223 -16.79 -4.67 8.70
N PRO A 224 -17.03 -5.76 7.98
CA PRO A 224 -17.14 -7.09 8.57
C PRO A 224 -15.92 -7.52 9.41
N ILE A 225 -16.20 -8.20 10.52
CA ILE A 225 -15.22 -8.89 11.36
C ILE A 225 -15.47 -10.39 11.26
N ARG A 226 -14.42 -11.18 11.06
CA ARG A 226 -14.47 -12.65 11.14
C ARG A 226 -13.33 -13.18 12.00
N THR A 227 -13.57 -14.31 12.66
CA THR A 227 -12.56 -15.08 13.39
C THR A 227 -12.41 -16.47 12.79
N GLU A 228 -11.24 -17.05 12.99
CA GLU A 228 -10.91 -18.42 12.57
C GLU A 228 -10.04 -19.06 13.65
N GLU A 229 -10.42 -20.23 14.14
CA GLU A 229 -9.56 -21.03 15.01
C GLU A 229 -8.75 -22.01 14.15
N VAL A 230 -7.42 -21.96 14.29
CA VAL A 230 -6.47 -22.82 13.59
C VAL A 230 -6.01 -23.91 14.55
N PRO A 231 -6.48 -25.17 14.39
CA PRO A 231 -6.17 -26.25 15.32
C PRO A 231 -4.74 -26.78 15.12
N PRO A 232 -4.16 -27.50 16.10
CA PRO A 232 -2.78 -28.03 16.02
C PRO A 232 -2.49 -28.96 14.84
N GLY A 233 -3.52 -29.56 14.23
CA GLY A 233 -3.39 -30.40 13.05
C GLY A 233 -3.33 -29.64 11.72
N ASP A 234 -3.61 -28.34 11.72
CA ASP A 234 -3.50 -27.50 10.52
C ASP A 234 -2.02 -27.14 10.26
N ALA A 235 -1.59 -27.22 9.00
CA ALA A 235 -0.22 -26.90 8.62
C ALA A 235 0.19 -25.46 8.98
N ARG A 236 -0.76 -24.52 9.05
CA ARG A 236 -0.54 -23.11 9.43
C ARG A 236 -0.32 -22.92 10.93
N PHE A 237 -0.76 -23.87 11.76
CA PHE A 237 -0.66 -23.77 13.22
C PHE A 237 0.75 -23.40 13.72
N PRO A 238 1.84 -24.11 13.36
CA PRO A 238 3.17 -23.75 13.85
C PRO A 238 3.65 -22.36 13.41
N LEU A 239 3.16 -21.85 12.26
CA LEU A 239 3.48 -20.49 11.78
C LEU A 239 2.77 -19.44 12.64
N ILE A 240 1.50 -19.68 12.97
CA ILE A 240 0.71 -18.73 13.75
C ILE A 240 1.15 -18.79 15.22
N ALA A 241 1.28 -19.98 15.81
CA ALA A 241 1.61 -20.16 17.23
C ALA A 241 2.97 -19.59 17.64
N ASN A 242 3.94 -19.53 16.71
CA ASN A 242 5.26 -18.94 16.98
C ASN A 242 5.42 -17.53 16.42
N ALA A 243 4.37 -16.92 15.86
CA ALA A 243 4.41 -15.57 15.31
C ALA A 243 4.78 -14.55 16.40
N PRO A 244 5.79 -13.67 16.19
CA PRO A 244 6.18 -12.70 17.20
C PRO A 244 5.09 -11.69 17.57
N VAL A 245 5.08 -11.31 18.85
CA VAL A 245 4.41 -10.10 19.33
C VAL A 245 5.42 -8.96 19.25
N LEU A 246 5.02 -7.83 18.67
CA LEU A 246 5.89 -6.69 18.43
C LEU A 246 5.41 -5.46 19.19
N TYR A 247 6.26 -4.89 20.03
CA TYR A 247 6.06 -3.52 20.49
C TYR A 247 6.50 -2.52 19.43
N GLU A 248 5.86 -1.35 19.43
CA GLU A 248 6.36 -0.18 18.70
C GLU A 248 7.75 0.20 19.20
N ARG A 249 8.60 0.66 18.28
CA ARG A 249 9.92 1.21 18.60
C ARG A 249 9.76 2.44 19.50
N GLU A 250 10.38 2.43 20.68
CA GLU A 250 10.21 3.51 21.67
C GLU A 250 10.54 4.90 21.11
N THR A 251 11.58 5.00 20.28
CA THR A 251 12.02 6.27 19.66
C THR A 251 11.17 6.72 18.49
N ALA A 252 10.34 5.84 17.91
CA ALA A 252 9.44 6.15 16.80
C ALA A 252 8.03 6.54 17.26
N ARG A 253 7.77 6.49 18.58
CA ARG A 253 6.42 6.65 19.12
C ARG A 253 5.73 7.91 18.62
N GLY A 254 4.58 7.72 17.96
CA GLY A 254 3.76 8.81 17.44
C GLY A 254 4.32 9.53 16.20
N ARG A 255 5.46 9.10 15.65
CA ARG A 255 5.98 9.64 14.39
C ARG A 255 5.26 9.10 13.15
N PHE A 256 4.61 7.94 13.28
CA PHE A 256 4.01 7.21 12.16
C PHE A 256 5.04 6.96 11.05
N SER A 257 6.21 6.47 11.45
CA SER A 257 7.25 5.86 10.60
C SER A 257 7.66 4.53 11.23
N ASP A 258 8.32 3.66 10.47
CA ASP A 258 8.71 2.31 10.87
C ASP A 258 7.55 1.48 11.47
N ILE A 259 6.33 1.63 10.95
CA ILE A 259 5.21 0.84 11.43
C ILE A 259 5.20 -0.55 10.76
N PRO A 260 4.86 -1.64 11.47
CA PRO A 260 4.76 -2.95 10.85
C PRO A 260 3.55 -2.99 9.90
N LEU A 261 3.81 -3.17 8.61
CA LEU A 261 2.77 -3.24 7.57
C LEU A 261 2.28 -4.67 7.35
N LEU A 262 3.23 -5.61 7.34
CA LEU A 262 3.00 -7.02 7.05
C LEU A 262 4.06 -7.87 7.74
N MET A 263 3.65 -9.01 8.26
CA MET A 263 4.57 -10.08 8.66
C MET A 263 4.43 -11.24 7.69
N TYR A 264 5.56 -11.83 7.29
CA TYR A 264 5.55 -13.10 6.58
C TYR A 264 6.45 -14.12 7.27
N ALA A 265 6.12 -15.39 7.05
CA ALA A 265 6.86 -16.53 7.56
C ALA A 265 7.35 -17.40 6.40
N THR A 266 8.61 -17.80 6.47
CA THR A 266 9.25 -18.70 5.50
C THR A 266 9.63 -19.99 6.21
N ARG A 267 9.22 -21.14 5.66
CA ARG A 267 9.72 -22.43 6.13
C ARG A 267 11.11 -22.67 5.56
N LEU A 268 12.05 -22.93 6.45
CA LEU A 268 13.41 -23.36 6.16
C LEU A 268 13.58 -24.82 6.58
N ASP A 269 14.76 -25.39 6.33
CA ASP A 269 15.06 -26.75 6.76
C ASP A 269 15.01 -26.88 8.30
N GLY A 270 13.91 -27.47 8.79
CA GLY A 270 13.61 -27.63 10.22
C GLY A 270 13.28 -26.35 10.98
N ALA A 271 13.15 -25.20 10.32
CA ALA A 271 12.94 -23.90 10.98
C ALA A 271 11.82 -23.08 10.34
N ILE A 272 11.33 -22.08 11.07
CA ILE A 272 10.43 -21.03 10.57
C ILE A 272 11.13 -19.70 10.82
N GLU A 273 11.23 -18.90 9.77
CA GLU A 273 11.79 -17.55 9.80
C GLU A 273 10.69 -16.52 9.62
N TYR A 274 10.64 -15.52 10.49
CA TYR A 274 9.68 -14.42 10.46
C TYR A 274 10.38 -13.13 10.08
N THR A 275 9.76 -12.44 9.13
CA THR A 275 10.24 -11.18 8.57
C THR A 275 9.09 -10.19 8.56
N VAL A 276 9.41 -8.92 8.83
CA VAL A 276 8.42 -7.84 8.84
C VAL A 276 8.78 -6.81 7.78
N VAL A 277 7.77 -6.35 7.06
CA VAL A 277 7.85 -5.16 6.21
C VAL A 277 7.44 -3.96 7.05
N PHE A 278 8.39 -3.08 7.35
CA PHE A 278 8.13 -1.80 8.01
C PHE A 278 7.94 -0.69 6.97
N SER A 279 7.22 0.36 7.35
CA SER A 279 6.81 1.42 6.41
C SER A 279 7.97 2.19 5.78
N ASN A 280 9.08 2.35 6.52
CA ASN A 280 10.27 3.03 6.06
C ASN A 280 11.53 2.34 6.62
N GLU A 281 12.70 2.75 6.13
CA GLU A 281 13.99 2.61 6.81
C GLU A 281 14.43 4.03 7.25
N ASP A 282 14.38 4.29 8.55
CA ASP A 282 14.68 5.62 9.12
C ASP A 282 16.19 5.88 9.27
N GLY A 283 17.03 4.85 9.16
CA GLY A 283 18.48 4.98 9.30
C GLY A 283 19.25 3.75 8.83
N GLY A 284 20.58 3.78 8.90
CA GLY A 284 21.44 2.68 8.46
C GLY A 284 21.82 2.73 6.99
N THR A 285 20.83 2.76 6.09
CA THR A 285 21.04 2.85 4.64
C THR A 285 20.40 4.09 4.03
N SER A 286 21.04 4.71 3.05
CA SER A 286 20.49 5.90 2.40
C SER A 286 19.26 5.55 1.54
N THR A 287 18.30 6.48 1.41
CA THR A 287 17.11 6.30 0.54
C THR A 287 17.49 5.97 -0.91
N ARG A 288 18.58 6.55 -1.41
CA ARG A 288 19.07 6.32 -2.77
C ARG A 288 19.62 4.91 -2.91
N ASP A 289 20.49 4.50 -1.99
CA ASP A 289 21.06 3.15 -1.95
C ASP A 289 19.93 2.12 -1.83
N LEU A 290 18.88 2.44 -1.07
CA LEU A 290 17.71 1.58 -0.90
C LEU A 290 17.01 1.29 -2.24
N MET A 291 16.76 2.34 -3.03
CA MET A 291 16.20 2.20 -4.37
C MET A 291 17.15 1.48 -5.33
N ALA A 292 18.44 1.81 -5.30
CA ALA A 292 19.43 1.23 -6.21
C ALA A 292 19.64 -0.28 -5.99
N ARG A 293 19.55 -0.74 -4.73
CA ARG A 293 19.90 -2.12 -4.33
C ARG A 293 18.72 -3.04 -4.05
N TRP A 294 17.58 -2.47 -3.63
CA TRP A 294 16.36 -3.22 -3.29
C TRP A 294 15.10 -2.70 -3.99
N GLY A 295 15.15 -1.56 -4.66
CA GLY A 295 14.00 -1.01 -5.38
C GLY A 295 12.81 -0.70 -4.47
N ARG A 296 13.08 -0.25 -3.24
CA ARG A 296 12.10 0.15 -2.24
C ARG A 296 12.75 1.08 -1.22
N THR A 297 11.95 1.73 -0.37
CA THR A 297 12.43 2.45 0.83
C THR A 297 11.75 1.96 2.11
N THR A 298 10.78 1.04 2.02
CA THR A 298 10.33 0.23 3.16
C THR A 298 11.51 -0.56 3.70
N ASP A 299 11.51 -0.92 4.98
CA ASP A 299 12.47 -1.87 5.54
C ASP A 299 11.86 -3.29 5.53
N ILE A 300 12.64 -4.31 5.15
CA ILE A 300 12.19 -5.71 5.15
C ILE A 300 13.19 -6.49 5.98
N GLU A 301 12.83 -6.70 7.24
CA GLU A 301 13.78 -7.06 8.28
C GLU A 301 13.44 -8.42 8.90
N PHE A 302 14.45 -9.30 8.92
CA PHE A 302 14.37 -10.57 9.62
C PHE A 302 14.37 -10.31 11.13
N ILE A 303 13.36 -10.81 11.84
CA ILE A 303 13.20 -10.51 13.26
C ILE A 303 13.30 -11.74 14.17
N TYR A 304 12.92 -12.92 13.69
CA TYR A 304 12.85 -14.11 14.55
C TYR A 304 12.92 -15.40 13.75
N ARG A 305 13.78 -16.34 14.16
CA ARG A 305 13.83 -17.70 13.63
C ARG A 305 13.60 -18.69 14.77
N VAL A 306 12.78 -19.69 14.53
CA VAL A 306 12.49 -20.77 15.50
C VAL A 306 12.67 -22.12 14.85
N TRP A 307 13.21 -23.07 15.60
CA TRP A 307 13.15 -24.49 15.30
C TRP A 307 12.09 -25.10 16.23
N PRO A 308 10.86 -25.33 15.75
CA PRO A 308 9.78 -25.84 16.59
C PRO A 308 10.08 -27.29 17.02
N GLY A 309 9.90 -27.57 18.31
CA GLY A 309 9.87 -28.90 18.87
C GLY A 309 8.44 -29.49 18.87
N PRO A 310 8.21 -30.55 19.66
CA PRO A 310 6.89 -31.16 19.81
C PRO A 310 5.80 -30.15 20.19
N ALA A 311 4.61 -30.30 19.61
CA ALA A 311 3.46 -29.40 19.79
C ALA A 311 3.73 -27.93 19.43
N GLY A 312 4.76 -27.65 18.62
CA GLY A 312 5.10 -26.31 18.14
C GLY A 312 5.90 -25.46 19.15
N LYS A 313 6.31 -26.03 20.29
CA LYS A 313 7.08 -25.31 21.31
C LYS A 313 8.47 -24.92 20.78
N PRO A 314 8.96 -23.67 20.95
CA PRO A 314 10.31 -23.29 20.53
C PRO A 314 11.39 -24.17 21.19
N ALA A 315 12.18 -24.91 20.39
CA ALA A 315 13.30 -25.71 20.88
C ALA A 315 14.64 -24.97 20.76
N ARG A 316 14.80 -24.19 19.68
CA ARG A 316 15.90 -23.25 19.46
C ARG A 316 15.35 -22.00 18.80
N THR A 317 15.94 -20.85 19.10
CA THR A 317 15.49 -19.56 18.60
C THR A 317 16.67 -18.67 18.25
N LEU A 318 16.47 -17.74 17.32
CA LEU A 318 17.38 -16.64 17.01
C LEU A 318 16.58 -15.37 16.75
N ILE A 319 17.18 -14.23 17.05
CA ILE A 319 16.73 -12.90 16.64
C ILE A 319 17.89 -12.17 15.96
N GLN A 320 17.59 -11.21 15.09
CA GLN A 320 18.58 -10.29 14.55
C GLN A 320 18.62 -9.02 15.39
N THR A 321 19.65 -8.92 16.23
CA THR A 321 19.89 -7.75 17.09
C THR A 321 20.89 -6.78 16.44
N ARG A 322 21.22 -5.71 17.16
CA ARG A 322 22.09 -4.60 16.74
C ARG A 322 23.33 -5.06 15.96
N GLY A 323 23.55 -4.43 14.82
CA GLY A 323 24.65 -4.73 13.91
C GLY A 323 24.43 -5.99 13.07
N HIS A 324 23.17 -6.36 12.84
CA HIS A 324 22.72 -7.55 12.12
C HIS A 324 23.31 -8.85 12.69
N LYS A 325 23.44 -8.92 14.01
CA LYS A 325 23.96 -10.11 14.70
C LYS A 325 22.81 -11.06 15.01
N GLU A 326 22.94 -12.31 14.58
CA GLU A 326 22.01 -13.35 15.00
C GLU A 326 22.39 -13.87 16.39
N VAL A 327 21.50 -13.73 17.37
CA VAL A 327 21.71 -14.20 18.76
C VAL A 327 20.50 -15.01 19.25
N PRO A 328 20.68 -15.96 20.19
CA PRO A 328 19.55 -16.67 20.78
C PRO A 328 18.56 -15.71 21.45
N PHE A 329 17.26 -15.96 21.26
CA PHE A 329 16.24 -15.16 21.95
C PHE A 329 16.17 -15.53 23.43
N ALA A 330 16.36 -14.53 24.29
CA ALA A 330 16.29 -14.66 25.75
C ALA A 330 15.32 -13.64 26.34
N GLY A 331 14.04 -13.73 25.96
CA GLY A 331 12.99 -12.81 26.40
C GLY A 331 11.71 -13.50 26.85
N ALA A 332 10.69 -12.69 27.14
CA ALA A 332 9.37 -13.17 27.52
C ALA A 332 8.61 -13.75 26.34
N TYR A 333 7.70 -14.67 26.64
CA TYR A 333 6.71 -15.20 25.70
C TYR A 333 5.30 -14.86 26.19
N ARG A 334 4.37 -14.64 25.25
CA ARG A 334 2.93 -14.76 25.48
C ARG A 334 2.51 -16.09 24.86
N ASP A 335 2.24 -17.09 25.70
CA ASP A 335 2.14 -18.49 25.28
C ASP A 335 3.40 -18.96 24.51
N LEU A 336 3.29 -19.18 23.21
CA LEU A 336 4.40 -19.56 22.32
C LEU A 336 4.95 -18.38 21.51
N HIS A 337 4.35 -17.20 21.61
CA HIS A 337 4.74 -16.02 20.85
C HIS A 337 5.85 -15.24 21.57
N PRO A 338 7.06 -15.10 20.97
CA PRO A 338 8.10 -14.27 21.57
C PRO A 338 7.69 -12.80 21.55
N VAL A 339 8.04 -12.07 22.61
CA VAL A 339 7.75 -10.62 22.71
C VAL A 339 9.00 -9.83 22.36
N LEU A 340 8.97 -9.14 21.23
CA LEU A 340 10.10 -8.41 20.64
C LEU A 340 9.77 -6.92 20.52
N MET A 341 10.83 -6.12 20.38
CA MET A 341 10.75 -4.69 20.12
C MET A 341 11.87 -4.30 19.15
N PRO A 342 11.60 -3.49 18.11
CA PRO A 342 12.67 -2.87 17.32
C PRO A 342 13.48 -1.89 18.17
N VAL A 343 14.80 -1.98 18.10
CA VAL A 343 15.74 -1.23 18.95
C VAL A 343 16.73 -0.36 18.15
N THR A 344 16.67 -0.40 16.82
CA THR A 344 17.46 0.46 15.90
C THR A 344 16.57 1.17 14.88
N GLU A 345 17.13 2.13 14.15
CA GLU A 345 16.43 2.89 13.09
C GLU A 345 16.22 2.09 11.80
N ASN A 346 16.89 0.95 11.66
CA ASN A 346 16.68 -0.07 10.63
C ASN A 346 16.13 -1.36 11.24
N ASN A 347 15.23 -1.19 12.22
CA ASN A 347 14.30 -2.18 12.77
C ASN A 347 14.82 -3.54 13.26
N MET A 348 16.13 -3.69 13.49
CA MET A 348 16.66 -4.83 14.26
C MET A 348 16.01 -4.89 15.64
N VAL A 349 15.85 -6.09 16.18
CA VAL A 349 15.01 -6.34 17.36
C VAL A 349 15.80 -6.88 18.55
N ASP A 350 15.29 -6.61 19.75
CA ASP A 350 15.66 -7.30 20.99
C ASP A 350 14.40 -7.78 21.72
N ALA A 351 14.60 -8.54 22.80
CA ALA A 351 13.52 -8.86 23.73
C ALA A 351 12.91 -7.58 24.31
N ALA A 352 11.58 -7.48 24.26
CA ALA A 352 10.88 -6.35 24.86
C ALA A 352 11.03 -6.39 26.39
N PRO A 353 11.49 -5.30 27.04
CA PRO A 353 11.48 -5.19 28.50
C PRO A 353 10.09 -5.44 29.10
N ALA A 354 10.02 -6.04 30.29
CA ALA A 354 8.74 -6.24 30.98
C ALA A 354 8.01 -4.91 31.29
N SER A 355 8.75 -3.81 31.37
CA SER A 355 8.24 -2.45 31.56
C SER A 355 7.83 -1.75 30.25
N SER A 356 7.91 -2.42 29.09
CA SER A 356 7.60 -1.81 27.80
C SER A 356 6.18 -1.26 27.78
N GLN A 357 6.08 0.01 27.39
CA GLN A 357 4.83 0.72 27.17
C GLN A 357 4.68 1.03 25.68
N GLY A 358 3.48 1.44 25.27
CA GLY A 358 3.19 1.84 23.89
C GLY A 358 2.37 0.81 23.14
N LEU A 359 2.33 0.96 21.81
CA LEU A 359 1.53 0.12 20.95
C LEU A 359 2.17 -1.27 20.82
N LEU A 360 1.31 -2.27 20.62
CA LEU A 360 1.67 -3.68 20.58
C LEU A 360 0.89 -4.34 19.44
N PHE A 361 1.56 -5.09 18.60
CA PHE A 361 1.03 -5.65 17.37
C PHE A 361 1.24 -7.17 17.36
N ARG A 362 0.27 -7.91 16.81
CA ARG A 362 0.37 -9.35 16.54
C ARG A 362 -0.12 -9.62 15.11
N PRO A 363 0.63 -9.18 14.08
CA PRO A 363 0.22 -9.40 12.69
C PRO A 363 0.08 -10.91 12.43
N LEU A 364 -0.96 -11.31 11.70
CA LEU A 364 -1.06 -12.68 11.22
C LEU A 364 -0.02 -12.88 10.11
N PRO A 365 0.94 -13.82 10.25
CA PRO A 365 1.95 -14.03 9.23
C PRO A 365 1.33 -14.65 7.97
N VAL A 366 1.73 -14.15 6.80
CA VAL A 366 1.48 -14.82 5.52
C VAL A 366 2.63 -15.79 5.21
N GLU A 367 2.34 -16.97 4.69
CA GLU A 367 3.37 -17.93 4.33
C GLU A 367 3.98 -17.57 2.96
N VAL A 368 5.32 -17.52 2.89
CA VAL A 368 6.08 -17.27 1.66
C VAL A 368 7.05 -18.43 1.44
N ALA A 369 7.09 -18.94 0.22
CA ALA A 369 7.98 -20.04 -0.16
C ALA A 369 9.44 -19.56 -0.23
N ALA A 370 10.35 -20.32 0.38
CA ALA A 370 11.79 -20.06 0.29
C ALA A 370 12.29 -20.23 -1.15
N GLY A 371 13.17 -19.33 -1.60
CA GLY A 371 13.87 -19.46 -2.89
C GLY A 371 13.05 -19.07 -4.12
N GLU A 372 11.79 -18.67 -3.97
CA GLU A 372 10.95 -18.22 -5.09
C GLU A 372 10.98 -16.68 -5.22
N GLY A 373 12.05 -16.12 -5.76
CA GLY A 373 12.10 -14.67 -6.05
C GLY A 373 12.68 -13.82 -4.91
N SER A 374 12.64 -12.50 -5.09
CA SER A 374 13.20 -11.56 -4.12
C SER A 374 12.26 -11.37 -2.93
N ARG A 375 12.79 -10.87 -1.81
CA ARG A 375 12.00 -10.57 -0.60
C ARG A 375 10.88 -9.57 -0.87
N GLU A 376 11.09 -8.68 -1.85
CA GLU A 376 10.16 -7.64 -2.27
C GLU A 376 8.90 -8.20 -2.98
N ARG A 377 8.87 -9.47 -3.39
CA ARG A 377 7.63 -10.09 -3.92
C ARG A 377 6.47 -10.04 -2.93
N VAL A 378 6.76 -9.96 -1.64
CA VAL A 378 5.72 -9.79 -0.63
C VAL A 378 4.98 -8.45 -0.79
N MET A 379 5.67 -7.40 -1.26
CA MET A 379 5.07 -6.11 -1.60
C MET A 379 4.28 -6.18 -2.92
N ASP A 380 4.70 -7.03 -3.86
CA ASP A 380 3.91 -7.30 -5.08
C ASP A 380 2.57 -7.96 -4.74
N ALA A 381 2.55 -8.83 -3.72
CA ALA A 381 1.34 -9.51 -3.23
C ALA A 381 0.43 -8.58 -2.41
N ASP A 382 0.98 -7.56 -1.75
CA ASP A 382 0.24 -6.47 -1.11
C ASP A 382 0.67 -5.08 -1.64
N PRO A 383 0.20 -4.68 -2.84
CA PRO A 383 0.61 -3.44 -3.49
C PRO A 383 0.42 -2.16 -2.67
N ALA A 384 -0.40 -2.20 -1.62
CA ALA A 384 -0.62 -1.05 -0.75
C ALA A 384 0.67 -0.61 -0.03
N THR A 385 1.66 -1.49 0.12
CA THR A 385 2.97 -1.14 0.68
C THR A 385 3.74 -0.17 -0.22
N TYR A 386 3.64 -0.28 -1.55
CA TYR A 386 4.26 0.68 -2.49
C TYR A 386 3.60 2.07 -2.39
N VAL A 387 2.29 2.10 -2.23
CA VAL A 387 1.54 3.35 -2.05
C VAL A 387 1.99 4.06 -0.77
N LEU A 388 2.10 3.32 0.33
CA LEU A 388 2.53 3.88 1.60
C LEU A 388 3.97 4.37 1.53
N MET A 389 4.88 3.56 0.97
CA MET A 389 6.27 3.92 0.70
C MET A 389 6.38 5.26 -0.04
N ALA A 390 5.64 5.42 -1.15
CA ALA A 390 5.66 6.65 -1.92
C ALA A 390 5.11 7.86 -1.15
N LYS A 391 4.01 7.69 -0.41
CA LYS A 391 3.43 8.75 0.41
C LYS A 391 4.33 9.14 1.60
N GLU A 392 5.08 8.19 2.15
CA GLU A 392 6.07 8.44 3.20
C GLU A 392 7.19 9.34 2.67
N LEU A 393 7.71 9.03 1.48
CA LEU A 393 8.70 9.87 0.81
C LEU A 393 8.19 11.28 0.53
N GLU A 394 6.92 11.44 0.14
CA GLU A 394 6.27 12.74 0.00
C GLU A 394 6.21 13.48 1.35
N ARG A 395 5.74 12.83 2.41
CA ARG A 395 5.61 13.41 3.77
C ARG A 395 6.95 13.90 4.30
N GLU A 396 8.02 13.15 4.05
CA GLU A 396 9.35 13.43 4.56
C GLU A 396 10.19 14.34 3.64
N ASN A 397 9.59 14.84 2.55
CA ASN A 397 10.27 15.68 1.57
C ASN A 397 11.53 15.01 0.97
N LYS A 398 11.46 13.69 0.76
CA LYS A 398 12.55 12.87 0.17
C LYS A 398 12.43 12.70 -1.35
N ILE A 399 11.47 13.36 -1.99
CA ILE A 399 11.28 13.36 -3.45
C ILE A 399 11.87 14.64 -4.05
N ARG A 400 12.80 14.48 -4.98
CA ARG A 400 13.43 15.57 -5.74
C ARG A 400 12.94 15.60 -7.19
N PRO A 401 13.10 16.74 -7.89
CA PRO A 401 12.91 16.79 -9.34
C PRO A 401 13.82 15.79 -10.07
N TRP A 402 13.32 15.25 -11.18
CA TRP A 402 14.09 14.32 -12.01
C TRP A 402 15.40 14.93 -12.50
N GLY A 403 16.45 14.11 -12.52
CA GLY A 403 17.76 14.48 -13.07
C GLY A 403 18.57 15.46 -12.21
N LYS A 404 18.06 15.91 -11.07
CA LYS A 404 18.82 16.67 -10.07
C LYS A 404 19.49 15.72 -9.09
N PHE A 405 20.59 16.15 -8.46
CA PHE A 405 21.19 15.46 -7.34
C PHE A 405 21.01 16.32 -6.09
N GLU A 406 20.29 15.81 -5.08
CA GLU A 406 19.93 16.54 -3.86
C GLU A 406 20.08 15.62 -2.64
N GLY A 407 21.33 15.41 -2.21
CA GLY A 407 21.66 14.54 -1.07
C GLY A 407 21.14 13.12 -1.26
N GLU A 408 20.38 12.64 -0.29
CA GLU A 408 19.77 11.30 -0.31
C GLU A 408 18.36 11.28 -0.93
N SER A 409 17.82 12.41 -1.38
CA SER A 409 16.52 12.46 -2.03
C SER A 409 16.54 11.76 -3.39
N ILE A 410 15.44 11.08 -3.70
CA ILE A 410 15.26 10.28 -4.92
C ILE A 410 14.24 10.93 -5.87
N GLY A 411 14.26 10.57 -7.15
CA GLY A 411 13.16 10.93 -8.05
C GLY A 411 11.81 10.32 -7.63
N ASP A 412 10.73 10.74 -8.27
CA ASP A 412 9.39 10.16 -8.07
C ASP A 412 9.41 8.63 -8.33
N PRO A 413 8.95 7.78 -7.39
CA PRO A 413 8.93 6.31 -7.53
C PRO A 413 8.30 5.81 -8.83
N ARG A 414 7.33 6.53 -9.41
CA ARG A 414 6.66 6.17 -10.67
C ARG A 414 7.56 6.27 -11.89
N THR A 415 8.67 7.00 -11.78
CA THR A 415 9.67 7.13 -12.85
C THR A 415 10.68 5.99 -12.86
N TYR A 416 10.64 5.08 -11.89
CA TYR A 416 11.60 3.98 -11.81
C TYR A 416 11.10 2.75 -12.55
N LEU A 417 12.02 2.09 -13.26
CA LEU A 417 11.83 0.72 -13.71
C LEU A 417 12.33 -0.25 -12.62
N TYR A 418 11.41 -1.01 -12.05
CA TYR A 418 11.67 -2.02 -11.02
C TYR A 418 12.01 -3.34 -11.69
N ILE A 419 13.13 -3.97 -11.31
CA ILE A 419 13.69 -5.13 -11.99
C ILE A 419 14.03 -6.19 -10.94
N GLU A 420 13.38 -7.35 -11.04
CA GLU A 420 13.75 -8.53 -10.27
C GLU A 420 14.64 -9.46 -11.09
N PHE A 421 15.64 -10.05 -10.45
CA PHE A 421 16.52 -11.01 -11.10
C PHE A 421 17.20 -11.93 -10.08
N GLU A 422 17.72 -13.04 -10.57
CA GLU A 422 18.55 -13.98 -9.82
C GLU A 422 19.96 -13.97 -10.37
N SER A 423 20.96 -13.87 -9.49
CA SER A 423 22.36 -13.82 -9.91
C SER A 423 23.28 -14.65 -9.01
N ARG A 424 24.48 -14.98 -9.51
CA ARG A 424 25.61 -15.46 -8.71
C ARG A 424 26.77 -14.49 -8.87
N LEU A 425 27.37 -14.08 -7.76
CA LEU A 425 28.47 -13.12 -7.76
C LEU A 425 29.72 -13.76 -7.15
N GLU A 426 30.85 -13.62 -7.84
CA GLU A 426 32.17 -14.10 -7.42
C GLU A 426 33.15 -12.92 -7.49
N ALA A 427 33.47 -12.31 -6.34
CA ALA A 427 34.35 -11.13 -6.25
C ALA A 427 33.96 -9.98 -7.22
N GLY A 428 32.66 -9.81 -7.44
CA GLY A 428 32.11 -8.79 -8.34
C GLY A 428 30.79 -8.24 -7.81
N TRP A 429 30.39 -7.08 -8.33
CA TRP A 429 29.12 -6.43 -8.05
C TRP A 429 28.29 -6.36 -9.33
N ILE A 430 26.97 -6.31 -9.19
CA ILE A 430 26.06 -6.19 -10.33
C ILE A 430 25.20 -4.94 -10.24
N GLU A 431 24.99 -4.28 -11.37
CA GLU A 431 24.02 -3.20 -11.54
C GLU A 431 23.16 -3.47 -12.79
N ALA A 432 21.91 -2.95 -12.80
CA ALA A 432 21.16 -2.87 -14.04
C ALA A 432 21.35 -1.52 -14.72
N VAL A 433 21.30 -1.58 -16.04
CA VAL A 433 21.32 -0.43 -16.93
C VAL A 433 20.17 -0.53 -17.91
N VAL A 434 19.54 0.60 -18.23
CA VAL A 434 18.37 0.62 -19.12
C VAL A 434 18.58 1.67 -20.21
N GLN A 435 18.29 1.28 -21.44
CA GLN A 435 18.28 2.18 -22.59
C GLN A 435 16.84 2.45 -23.04
N PRO A 436 16.37 3.71 -23.01
CA PRO A 436 15.10 4.09 -23.59
C PRO A 436 15.11 4.02 -25.11
N ARG A 437 13.94 3.75 -25.70
CA ARG A 437 13.72 3.73 -27.15
C ARG A 437 13.98 5.11 -27.75
N GLY A 438 14.79 5.15 -28.81
CA GLY A 438 15.19 6.40 -29.47
C GLY A 438 16.29 7.19 -28.74
N SER A 439 16.85 6.67 -27.64
CA SER A 439 17.96 7.29 -26.92
C SER A 439 19.25 6.51 -27.07
N LYS A 440 20.39 7.21 -27.18
CA LYS A 440 21.72 6.59 -27.10
C LYS A 440 22.24 6.50 -25.65
N ARG A 441 21.54 7.12 -24.69
CA ARG A 441 21.97 7.20 -23.29
C ARG A 441 21.46 6.00 -22.48
N TRP A 442 22.34 5.45 -21.65
CA TRP A 442 22.02 4.43 -20.65
C TRP A 442 21.78 5.07 -19.28
N TYR A 443 20.81 4.54 -18.55
CA TYR A 443 20.47 4.91 -17.18
C TYR A 443 20.84 3.76 -16.26
N ARG A 444 21.40 4.03 -15.08
CA ARG A 444 21.98 3.01 -14.19
C ARG A 444 21.29 3.02 -12.84
N SER A 445 21.14 1.86 -12.20
CA SER A 445 20.55 1.77 -10.86
C SER A 445 21.37 2.54 -9.82
N SER A 446 22.70 2.54 -9.94
CA SER A 446 23.64 3.20 -9.01
C SER A 446 23.75 4.71 -9.18
N LEU A 447 23.14 5.30 -10.21
CA LEU A 447 23.39 6.68 -10.65
C LEU A 447 24.88 7.04 -10.85
N GLY A 448 25.77 6.04 -10.93
CA GLY A 448 27.22 6.23 -11.03
C GLY A 448 27.95 6.46 -9.71
N LEU A 449 27.30 6.26 -8.56
CA LEU A 449 27.89 6.44 -7.24
C LEU A 449 28.49 5.13 -6.72
N ALA A 450 29.71 5.23 -6.20
CA ALA A 450 30.43 4.08 -5.66
C ALA A 450 29.85 3.70 -4.29
N GLY A 451 29.15 2.57 -4.21
CA GLY A 451 28.52 2.04 -2.99
C GLY A 451 27.11 1.51 -3.21
N ASP A 452 26.44 1.98 -4.27
CA ASP A 452 25.02 1.71 -4.54
C ASP A 452 24.83 0.39 -5.34
N HIS A 453 25.79 -0.53 -5.24
CA HIS A 453 25.82 -1.78 -6.01
C HIS A 453 25.38 -3.00 -5.17
N ILE A 454 24.97 -4.08 -5.85
CA ILE A 454 24.64 -5.34 -5.17
C ILE A 454 25.91 -6.16 -4.99
N GLU A 455 26.21 -6.47 -3.72
CA GLU A 455 27.41 -7.22 -3.31
C GLU A 455 27.15 -8.71 -3.02
N ALA A 456 25.88 -9.13 -3.00
CA ALA A 456 25.48 -10.51 -2.68
C ALA A 456 24.53 -11.09 -3.74
N GLY A 457 24.84 -12.29 -4.22
CA GLY A 457 24.01 -13.03 -5.18
C GLY A 457 22.70 -13.58 -4.60
N GLY A 458 21.98 -14.34 -5.40
CA GLY A 458 20.61 -14.79 -5.17
C GLY A 458 19.59 -13.88 -5.85
N TRP A 459 18.33 -14.03 -5.45
CA TRP A 459 17.24 -13.17 -5.92
C TRP A 459 17.31 -11.76 -5.33
N ARG A 460 17.12 -10.76 -6.18
CA ARG A 460 17.20 -9.33 -5.85
C ARG A 460 16.17 -8.52 -6.62
N ARG A 461 15.80 -7.37 -6.06
CA ARG A 461 15.01 -6.32 -6.71
C ARG A 461 15.87 -5.07 -6.79
N ILE A 462 15.85 -4.35 -7.90
CA ILE A 462 16.49 -3.03 -8.04
C ILE A 462 15.59 -2.08 -8.79
N ALA A 463 15.88 -0.79 -8.71
CA ALA A 463 15.17 0.24 -9.45
C ALA A 463 16.14 1.12 -10.24
N VAL A 464 15.75 1.49 -11.47
CA VAL A 464 16.51 2.42 -12.34
C VAL A 464 15.65 3.65 -12.60
N GLU A 465 16.12 4.84 -12.22
CA GLU A 465 15.42 6.12 -12.49
C GLU A 465 15.41 6.40 -14.00
N MET A 466 14.21 6.45 -14.60
CA MET A 466 14.03 6.67 -16.03
C MET A 466 13.61 8.12 -16.33
N PRO A 467 13.87 8.63 -17.55
CA PRO A 467 13.33 9.93 -17.97
C PRO A 467 11.81 10.01 -17.80
N PRO A 468 11.26 11.15 -17.33
CA PRO A 468 9.82 11.31 -17.17
C PRO A 468 9.09 11.01 -18.49
N GLY A 469 7.98 10.28 -18.39
CA GLY A 469 7.21 9.82 -19.55
C GLY A 469 7.72 8.52 -20.18
N THR A 470 8.88 7.98 -19.75
CA THR A 470 9.27 6.62 -20.13
C THR A 470 8.33 5.63 -19.47
N ARG A 471 7.61 4.86 -20.29
CA ARG A 471 6.69 3.80 -19.88
C ARG A 471 7.06 2.49 -20.57
N GLU A 472 6.22 1.47 -20.51
CA GLU A 472 6.52 0.10 -20.96
C GLU A 472 7.05 0.07 -22.41
N ARG A 473 6.37 0.74 -23.33
CA ARG A 473 6.77 0.84 -24.76
C ARG A 473 8.01 1.72 -25.01
N GLY A 474 8.40 2.49 -24.01
CA GLY A 474 9.54 3.40 -24.05
C GLY A 474 10.86 2.74 -23.67
N VAL A 475 10.85 1.50 -23.17
CA VAL A 475 12.07 0.73 -22.86
C VAL A 475 12.51 -0.02 -24.12
N ALA A 476 13.76 0.15 -24.54
CA ALA A 476 14.34 -0.62 -25.65
C ALA A 476 15.13 -1.82 -25.13
N THR A 477 16.08 -1.57 -24.24
CA THR A 477 17.04 -2.59 -23.82
C THR A 477 17.27 -2.52 -22.32
N LEU A 478 17.26 -3.68 -21.66
CA LEU A 478 17.66 -3.87 -20.28
C LEU A 478 19.00 -4.60 -20.25
N GLY A 479 20.00 -4.07 -19.56
CA GLY A 479 21.30 -4.69 -19.40
C GLY A 479 21.69 -4.89 -17.95
N PHE A 480 22.62 -5.81 -17.72
CA PHE A 480 23.28 -6.03 -16.44
C PHE A 480 24.79 -5.98 -16.63
N THR A 481 25.46 -5.13 -15.84
CA THR A 481 26.92 -4.95 -15.92
C THR A 481 27.57 -5.55 -14.69
N CYS A 482 28.66 -6.30 -14.89
CA CYS A 482 29.50 -6.77 -13.78
C CYS A 482 30.60 -5.75 -13.48
N LEU A 483 30.72 -5.37 -12.22
CA LEU A 483 31.63 -4.36 -11.72
C LEU A 483 32.64 -4.98 -10.76
N SER A 484 33.82 -4.37 -10.65
CA SER A 484 34.82 -4.78 -9.66
C SER A 484 34.35 -4.41 -8.26
N SER A 485 34.53 -5.31 -7.29
CA SER A 485 34.11 -5.12 -5.91
C SER A 485 34.96 -4.13 -5.07
N ARG A 486 35.66 -3.17 -5.70
CA ARG A 486 36.63 -2.32 -4.99
C ARG A 486 35.91 -1.20 -4.22
N LYS A 487 36.01 -1.22 -2.89
CA LYS A 487 36.18 0.02 -2.11
C LYS A 487 37.53 0.66 -2.50
N LEU A 488 37.60 1.99 -2.49
CA LEU A 488 38.77 2.82 -2.85
C LEU A 488 40.04 2.57 -1.98
N VAL A 489 40.58 1.36 -1.92
CA VAL A 489 41.83 1.03 -1.21
C VAL A 489 42.87 0.53 -2.21
N LYS A 490 44.08 1.11 -2.10
CA LYS A 490 45.24 0.94 -2.99
C LYS A 490 45.89 -0.44 -2.84
N GLU A 491 45.23 -1.50 -3.30
CA GLU A 491 45.89 -2.80 -3.51
C GLU A 491 45.71 -3.28 -4.96
N ASP A 492 46.66 -4.10 -5.42
CA ASP A 492 46.63 -4.75 -6.73
C ASP A 492 45.60 -5.89 -6.73
N VAL A 493 44.36 -5.57 -7.11
CA VAL A 493 43.24 -6.52 -7.18
C VAL A 493 43.28 -7.28 -8.50
N PRO A 494 43.06 -8.61 -8.48
CA PRO A 494 42.90 -9.37 -9.71
C PRO A 494 41.64 -8.93 -10.49
N LYS A 495 41.76 -8.75 -11.81
CA LYS A 495 40.68 -8.38 -12.75
C LYS A 495 39.67 -9.53 -13.00
N ASN A 496 39.53 -10.47 -12.06
CA ASN A 496 38.90 -11.77 -12.26
C ASN A 496 37.50 -11.91 -11.65
N GLY A 497 36.88 -10.82 -11.18
CA GLY A 497 35.49 -10.84 -10.71
C GLY A 497 34.54 -11.33 -11.79
N ARG A 498 33.51 -12.08 -11.39
CA ARG A 498 32.49 -12.65 -12.29
C ARG A 498 31.11 -12.48 -11.70
N CYS A 499 30.16 -12.13 -12.56
CA CYS A 499 28.75 -12.06 -12.24
C CYS A 499 28.01 -12.98 -13.22
N THR A 500 27.12 -13.83 -12.75
CA THR A 500 26.28 -14.66 -13.62
C THR A 500 24.84 -14.27 -13.40
N LEU A 501 24.13 -13.89 -14.45
CA LEU A 501 22.70 -13.67 -14.41
C LEU A 501 22.00 -15.01 -14.69
N LEU A 502 21.31 -15.54 -13.70
CA LEU A 502 20.66 -16.84 -13.76
C LEU A 502 19.25 -16.72 -14.35
N ARG A 503 18.47 -15.75 -13.85
CA ARG A 503 17.06 -15.58 -14.25
C ARG A 503 16.66 -14.11 -14.20
N LEU A 504 15.76 -13.71 -15.09
CA LEU A 504 15.05 -12.45 -15.02
C LEU A 504 13.66 -12.70 -14.43
N GLY A 505 13.32 -11.98 -13.37
CA GLY A 505 12.02 -12.01 -12.72
C GLY A 505 11.07 -10.94 -13.27
N ARG A 506 10.20 -10.41 -12.42
CA ARG A 506 9.24 -9.37 -12.82
C ARG A 506 9.94 -8.03 -13.09
N VAL A 507 9.61 -7.38 -14.21
CA VAL A 507 10.06 -6.02 -14.55
C VAL A 507 8.85 -5.11 -14.76
N PHE A 508 8.75 -3.97 -14.08
CA PHE A 508 7.55 -3.11 -14.14
C PHE A 508 7.81 -1.64 -13.77
N PHE A 509 6.87 -0.76 -14.12
CA PHE A 509 6.75 0.59 -13.56
C PHE A 509 5.62 0.64 -12.53
N LEU A 510 5.66 1.62 -11.62
CA LEU A 510 4.45 1.95 -10.85
C LEU A 510 3.50 2.81 -11.70
N ASP A 511 2.19 2.56 -11.53
CA ASP A 511 1.12 3.35 -12.12
C ASP A 511 0.94 4.71 -11.42
N ASP A 512 -0.05 5.50 -11.87
CA ASP A 512 -0.30 6.83 -11.32
C ASP A 512 -0.73 6.79 -9.83
N GLY A 513 -1.23 5.65 -9.36
CA GLY A 513 -1.61 5.37 -7.98
C GLY A 513 -0.53 4.66 -7.16
N TYR A 514 0.72 4.62 -7.65
CA TYR A 514 1.87 3.96 -7.01
C TYR A 514 1.74 2.43 -6.88
N ARG A 515 0.96 1.77 -7.73
CA ARG A 515 0.81 0.30 -7.73
C ARG A 515 1.65 -0.33 -8.84
N PRO A 516 2.22 -1.54 -8.65
CA PRO A 516 2.94 -2.26 -9.69
C PRO A 516 2.08 -2.46 -10.93
N GLY A 517 2.53 -1.93 -12.07
CA GLY A 517 1.88 -2.09 -13.37
C GLY A 517 2.09 -3.47 -13.99
N GLU A 518 1.65 -3.58 -15.25
CA GLU A 518 1.84 -4.80 -16.04
C GLU A 518 3.33 -5.11 -16.25
N PRO A 519 3.73 -6.38 -16.14
CA PRO A 519 5.12 -6.76 -16.31
C PRO A 519 5.58 -6.62 -17.77
N LEU A 520 6.73 -5.99 -17.97
CA LEU A 520 7.44 -5.95 -19.23
C LEU A 520 8.05 -7.32 -19.53
N ARG A 521 8.05 -7.69 -20.80
CA ARG A 521 8.69 -8.90 -21.29
C ARG A 521 9.96 -8.53 -22.05
N PHE A 522 10.93 -9.42 -21.98
CA PHE A 522 12.20 -9.28 -22.68
C PHE A 522 12.61 -10.57 -23.36
N ILE A 523 13.30 -10.44 -24.50
CA ILE A 523 13.91 -11.55 -25.22
C ILE A 523 15.21 -11.92 -24.50
N PRO A 524 15.36 -13.16 -24.01
CA PRO A 524 16.60 -13.58 -23.38
C PRO A 524 17.78 -13.51 -24.37
N PRO A 525 18.96 -13.05 -23.93
CA PRO A 525 20.17 -13.09 -24.75
C PRO A 525 20.56 -14.53 -25.04
N SER A 526 21.24 -14.74 -26.16
CA SER A 526 21.83 -16.04 -26.51
C SER A 526 22.82 -16.57 -25.45
N ARG A 527 23.41 -15.66 -24.68
CA ARG A 527 24.36 -15.93 -23.58
C ARG A 527 23.72 -15.97 -22.18
N SER A 528 22.41 -16.18 -22.07
CA SER A 528 21.77 -16.26 -20.76
C SER A 528 22.35 -17.41 -19.91
N GLY A 529 22.74 -17.12 -18.66
CA GLY A 529 23.43 -18.07 -17.78
C GLY A 529 24.96 -18.12 -17.92
N GLU A 530 25.56 -17.35 -18.85
CA GLU A 530 27.01 -17.22 -18.95
C GLU A 530 27.57 -16.22 -17.92
N ALA A 531 28.86 -16.39 -17.59
CA ALA A 531 29.57 -15.46 -16.73
C ALA A 531 29.87 -14.14 -17.46
N ILE A 532 29.51 -13.04 -16.81
CA ILE A 532 29.80 -11.65 -17.19
C ILE A 532 31.10 -11.26 -16.47
N GLY A 533 32.15 -10.99 -17.23
CA GLY A 533 33.41 -10.47 -16.69
C GLY A 533 33.29 -9.02 -16.22
N VAL A 534 34.20 -8.57 -15.35
CA VAL A 534 34.26 -7.16 -14.93
C VAL A 534 34.39 -6.24 -16.16
N GLY A 535 33.49 -5.27 -16.27
CA GLY A 535 33.42 -4.33 -17.39
C GLY A 535 32.60 -4.83 -18.58
N GLU A 536 32.12 -6.06 -18.55
CA GLU A 536 31.20 -6.62 -19.55
C GLU A 536 29.74 -6.41 -19.14
N MET A 537 28.85 -6.51 -20.13
CA MET A 537 27.41 -6.37 -19.97
C MET A 537 26.70 -7.48 -20.74
N VAL A 538 25.61 -8.00 -20.18
CA VAL A 538 24.61 -8.79 -20.89
C VAL A 538 23.36 -7.94 -21.09
N ALA A 539 22.73 -8.00 -22.26
CA ALA A 539 21.58 -7.18 -22.62
C ALA A 539 20.39 -8.02 -23.11
N PHE A 540 19.20 -7.53 -22.80
CA PHE A 540 17.90 -8.09 -23.11
C PHE A 540 17.11 -7.05 -23.91
N GLU A 541 16.63 -7.43 -25.08
CA GLU A 541 15.79 -6.56 -25.90
C GLU A 541 14.32 -6.68 -25.46
N ALA A 542 13.64 -5.55 -25.33
CA ALA A 542 12.21 -5.51 -25.04
C ALA A 542 11.40 -6.01 -26.26
N PHE A 543 10.25 -6.66 -26.00
CA PHE A 543 9.33 -7.13 -27.04
C PHE A 543 8.66 -6.00 -27.84
#